data_AF-A0A2P4SNU6-F1
#
_entry.id   AF-A0A2P4SNU6-F1
#
_cell.length_a   1.000
_cell.length_b   1.000
_cell.length_c   1.000
_cell.angle_alpha   90.00
_cell.angle_beta   90.00
_cell.angle_gamma   90.00
#
_symmetry.space_group_name_H-M   'P 1'
#
loop_
_entity.id
_entity.type
_entity.pdbx_description
1 polymer ?
#
loop_
_entity_poly.entity_id
_entity_poly.type
_entity_poly.pdbx_seq_one_letter_code
_entity_poly.pdbx_strand_id
1 'polypeptide(L)' 'CGEETCFVCRCTAEGCHQKFGTKSNLKKHVQRKHENQQKLYSCDFEGCGKSFKKHQQLKVHLCQHTNEPPFK' A
#
# COMPACT_ATOMS: atom_id res chain seq x y z
N CYS A 1 10.82 9.61 -38.48
CA CYS A 1 11.93 9.38 -37.52
C CYS A 1 11.70 10.34 -36.36
N GLY A 2 11.42 9.87 -35.14
CA GLY A 2 11.17 10.77 -34.01
C GLY A 2 10.50 10.15 -32.78
N GLU A 3 10.97 9.00 -32.32
CA GLU A 3 11.20 8.71 -30.88
C GLU A 3 10.14 9.22 -29.88
N GLU A 4 8.89 8.79 -30.04
CA GLU A 4 7.81 8.96 -29.05
C GLU A 4 8.07 8.07 -27.83
N THR A 5 9.10 8.41 -27.06
CA THR A 5 9.37 7.83 -25.74
C THR A 5 8.36 8.42 -24.75
N CYS A 6 7.10 7.99 -24.90
CA CYS A 6 6.09 8.13 -23.88
C CYS A 6 6.71 7.50 -22.61
N PHE A 7 6.91 8.29 -21.55
CA PHE A 7 7.52 7.86 -20.28
C PHE A 7 6.61 6.85 -19.57
N VAL A 8 6.50 5.66 -20.15
CA VAL A 8 5.68 4.57 -19.65
C VAL A 8 6.49 3.87 -18.56
N CYS A 9 5.96 3.93 -17.35
CA CYS A 9 6.53 3.26 -16.19
C CYS A 9 6.22 1.76 -16.32
N ARG A 10 7.25 0.96 -16.62
CA ARG A 10 7.13 -0.50 -16.75
C ARG A 10 7.44 -1.20 -15.43
N CYS A 11 6.73 -2.30 -15.16
CA CYS A 11 7.07 -3.18 -14.05
C CYS A 11 8.37 -3.95 -14.34
N THR A 12 9.25 -4.02 -13.33
CA THR A 12 10.55 -4.71 -13.39
C THR A 12 10.53 -6.06 -12.71
N ALA A 13 9.37 -6.52 -12.21
CA ALA A 13 9.25 -7.83 -11.59
C ALA A 13 9.39 -8.95 -12.62
N GLU A 14 10.05 -10.04 -12.23
CA GLU A 14 10.29 -11.19 -13.09
C GLU A 14 8.96 -11.78 -13.59
N GLY A 15 8.83 -11.94 -14.91
CA GLY A 15 7.60 -12.41 -15.55
C GLY A 15 6.45 -11.37 -15.62
N CYS A 16 6.66 -10.11 -15.21
CA CYS A 16 5.65 -9.07 -15.31
C CYS A 16 5.93 -8.04 -16.41
N HIS A 17 5.00 -7.92 -17.37
CA HIS A 17 5.15 -7.05 -18.55
C HIS A 17 4.19 -5.85 -18.52
N GLN A 18 3.60 -5.56 -17.36
CA GLN A 18 2.64 -4.48 -17.17
C GLN A 18 3.30 -3.10 -17.33
N LYS A 19 2.57 -2.20 -18.00
CA LYS A 19 2.98 -0.84 -18.36
C LYS A 19 1.97 0.15 -17.80
N PHE A 20 2.45 1.25 -17.23
CA PHE A 20 1.63 2.27 -16.59
C PHE A 20 1.99 3.66 -17.11
N GLY A 21 0.99 4.51 -17.32
CA GLY A 21 1.22 5.91 -17.68
C GLY A 21 1.75 6.78 -16.53
N THR A 22 1.76 6.26 -15.29
CA THR A 22 2.24 7.00 -14.10
C THR A 22 3.01 6.10 -13.13
N LYS A 23 3.99 6.69 -12.42
CA LYS A 23 4.75 6.00 -11.36
C LYS A 23 3.85 5.53 -10.20
N SER A 24 2.82 6.31 -9.85
CA SER A 24 1.88 5.95 -8.77
C SER A 24 1.11 4.66 -9.07
N ASN A 25 0.69 4.46 -10.32
CA ASN A 25 -0.01 3.25 -10.72
C ASN A 25 0.94 2.03 -10.72
N LEU A 26 2.17 2.21 -11.21
CA LEU A 26 3.20 1.17 -11.13
C LEU A 26 3.48 0.76 -9.69
N LYS A 27 3.63 1.73 -8.76
CA LYS A 27 3.87 1.45 -7.34
C LYS A 27 2.74 0.64 -6.73
N LYS A 28 1.48 1.01 -6.99
CA LYS A 28 0.30 0.25 -6.53
C LYS A 28 0.27 -1.16 -7.11
N HIS A 29 0.64 -1.33 -8.37
CA HIS A 29 0.73 -2.64 -9.00
C HIS A 29 1.78 -3.52 -8.34
N VAL A 30 3.00 -3.02 -8.19
CA VAL A 30 4.11 -3.74 -7.52
C VAL A 30 3.72 -4.10 -6.10
N GLN A 31 3.17 -3.16 -5.34
CA GLN A 31 2.73 -3.40 -3.96
C GLN A 31 1.63 -4.47 -3.83
N ARG A 32 0.79 -4.64 -4.85
CA ARG A 32 -0.34 -5.59 -4.78
C ARG A 32 -0.03 -6.95 -5.37
N LYS A 33 0.90 -7.02 -6.33
CA LYS A 33 1.13 -8.22 -7.14
C LYS A 33 2.49 -8.85 -6.90
N HIS A 34 3.50 -8.08 -6.50
CA HIS A 34 4.89 -8.54 -6.40
C HIS A 34 5.43 -8.41 -4.99
N GLU A 35 5.22 -7.27 -4.35
CA GLU A 35 5.53 -7.06 -2.93
C GLU A 35 4.38 -7.67 -2.12
N ASN A 36 4.44 -8.97 -1.86
CA ASN A 36 3.48 -9.69 -1.01
C ASN A 36 3.59 -9.27 0.48
N GLN A 37 4.23 -8.14 0.76
CA GLN A 37 4.03 -7.41 1.99
C GLN A 37 2.66 -6.74 1.87
N GLN A 38 1.61 -7.48 2.23
CA GLN A 38 0.40 -6.84 2.73
C GLN A 38 0.86 -5.99 3.89
N LYS A 39 1.23 -4.72 3.64
CA LYS A 39 1.72 -3.81 4.67
C LYS A 39 0.66 -3.77 5.74
N LEU A 40 0.90 -4.52 6.81
CA LEU A 40 -0.03 -4.62 7.90
C LEU A 40 -0.03 -3.25 8.55
N TYR A 41 -1.21 -2.76 8.82
CA TYR A 41 -1.42 -1.55 9.59
C TYR A 41 -1.13 -1.91 11.05
N SER A 42 0.09 -1.64 11.49
CA SER A 42 0.54 -1.84 12.86
C SER A 42 -0.07 -0.79 13.79
N CYS A 43 -0.43 -1.22 14.99
CA CYS A 43 -0.77 -0.34 16.09
C CYS A 43 0.51 0.32 16.62
N ASP A 44 0.50 1.64 16.72
CA ASP A 44 1.60 2.45 17.25
C ASP A 44 1.56 2.56 18.79
N PHE A 45 0.58 1.92 19.43
CA PHE A 45 0.44 1.97 20.88
C PHE A 45 1.51 1.11 21.54
N GLU A 46 2.29 1.75 22.42
CA GLU A 46 3.37 1.10 23.17
C GLU A 46 2.84 -0.13 23.92
N GLY A 47 3.46 -1.28 23.66
CA GLY A 47 3.08 -2.56 24.26
C GLY A 47 1.93 -3.32 23.57
N CYS A 48 1.31 -2.80 22.51
CA CYS A 48 0.25 -3.51 21.79
C CYS A 48 0.78 -4.47 20.72
N GLY A 49 1.66 -3.98 19.83
CA GLY A 49 2.28 -4.78 18.75
C GLY A 49 1.32 -5.39 17.72
N LYS A 50 0.00 -5.14 17.80
CA LYS A 50 -0.99 -5.75 16.89
C LYS A 50 -0.89 -5.15 15.48
N SER A 51 -1.05 -5.98 14.46
CA SER A 51 -1.00 -5.56 13.05
C SER A 51 -2.18 -6.09 12.26
N PHE A 52 -2.78 -5.25 11.42
CA PHE A 52 -4.03 -5.57 10.71
C PHE A 52 -3.87 -5.50 9.20
N LYS A 53 -4.56 -6.36 8.45
CA LYS A 53 -4.53 -6.34 6.98
C LYS A 53 -5.29 -5.15 6.35
N LYS A 54 -6.17 -4.51 7.11
CA LYS A 54 -7.05 -3.43 6.64
C LYS A 54 -6.93 -2.21 7.54
N HIS A 55 -6.88 -1.03 6.94
CA HIS A 55 -6.84 0.25 7.67
C HIS A 55 -8.03 0.43 8.61
N GLN A 56 -9.24 0.02 8.18
CA GLN A 56 -10.45 0.11 9.00
C GLN A 56 -10.35 -0.73 10.28
N GLN A 57 -9.70 -1.89 10.21
CA GLN A 57 -9.50 -2.77 11.37
C GLN A 57 -8.55 -2.13 12.39
N LEU A 58 -7.45 -1.51 11.92
CA LEU A 58 -6.58 -0.72 12.77
C LEU A 58 -7.36 0.44 13.42
N LYS A 59 -8.16 1.19 12.64
CA LYS A 59 -8.94 2.32 13.16
C LYS A 59 -9.89 1.92 14.31
N VAL A 60 -10.65 0.83 14.13
CA VAL A 60 -11.56 0.31 15.17
C VAL A 60 -10.77 -0.16 16.39
N HIS A 61 -9.61 -0.79 16.18
CA HIS A 61 -8.74 -1.21 17.26
C HIS A 61 -8.17 -0.03 18.06
N LEU A 62 -7.77 1.07 17.41
CA LEU A 62 -7.23 2.25 18.09
C LEU A 62 -8.23 2.88 19.07
N CYS A 63 -9.55 2.80 18.79
CA CYS A 63 -10.57 3.26 19.72
C CYS A 63 -10.57 2.51 21.06
N GLN A 64 -10.10 1.26 21.10
CA GLN A 64 -9.95 0.50 22.34
C GLN A 64 -8.83 1.02 23.23
N HIS A 65 -7.84 1.69 22.63
CA HIS A 65 -6.73 2.32 23.35
C HIS A 65 -7.06 3.73 23.81
N THR A 66 -7.66 4.54 22.94
CA THR A 66 -7.91 5.96 23.21
C THR A 66 -9.21 6.20 23.98
N ASN A 67 -10.15 5.24 24.00
CA ASN A 67 -11.55 5.44 24.41
C ASN A 67 -12.23 6.64 23.73
N GLU A 68 -11.62 7.16 22.66
CA GLU A 68 -12.16 8.27 21.88
C GLU A 68 -12.81 7.73 20.59
N PRO A 69 -13.96 8.29 20.18
CA PRO A 69 -14.65 7.85 18.99
C PRO A 69 -13.82 8.14 17.71
N PRO A 70 -13.87 7.25 16.69
CA PRO A 70 -12.99 7.30 15.51
C PRO A 70 -13.27 8.44 14.51
N PHE A 71 -14.23 9.32 14.82
CA PHE A 71 -14.74 10.36 13.93
C PHE A 71 -14.53 11.74 14.57
N LYS A 72 -13.68 12.55 13.94
CA LYS A 72 -13.73 14.00 13.97
C LYS A 72 -13.75 14.48 12.52
#